data_AF-A0AAE1NDS9-F1
#
_entry.id   AF-A0AAE1NDS9-F1
#
_cell.length_a   1.000
_cell.length_b   1.000
_cell.length_c   1.000
_cell.angle_alpha   90.00
_cell.angle_beta   90.00
_cell.angle_gamma   90.00
#
_symmetry.space_group_name_H-M   'P 1'
#
loop_
_entity.id
_entity.type
_entity.pdbx_description
1 polymer ?
#
loop_
_entity_poly.entity_id
_entity_poly.type
_entity_poly.pdbx_seq_one_letter_code
_entity_poly.pdbx_strand_id
1 'polypeptide(L)'
;MLPPQWVRQRPLLLLEVQSHGPLLRLLLRLLLLGTGASLVTWILFRAAGQHLSTSLPWNPFTPQHRTHTQQQQQNNKAVLVVNNNKQQQQQQILNRDPNYPRVREWVNDHIYYNYYDGAYVYTNKAHVNGVVSRPPNRDETHMFTQILDKAVSYLEHTHPGRYKKQHCYSIRYRTVATAGMEADVTCRNDKDELDRVSVLLPYITPTILYHHHQQHNNNSILLIVPLQGKLDRLKLFLSNLMSLLENGEEEKEKRKAENGEKEEKKAENGGEEEEEEEEEEEKIKVAVELSVCVVYFDDASTTAARQLLFEAQQRWPKLNTEFILLEGAEEGKHAPFSRGRGLQVGAESSKLKGDVLFFCDVDVLFTSQFLTRCSVTPVKGYQVYLPILFSLYNPSFVYPLYKHKIPSPQDQLYVHDNHGYWRLWGHGMVCVYRSDFLALPGFDKDKKDWGGEDLGFLRQVVHRGSLKVIRSLDPGLFHLYHNKNCDGGKNRFSCIKVRAMSEASQMSLGLWYFRRTENVYAMVGYDNEEGDKR
;
A
#
# COMPACT_ATOMS: atom_id res chain seq x y z
N MET A 1 29.03 -38.91 34.91
CA MET A 1 29.07 -39.63 33.61
C MET A 1 29.77 -38.73 32.58
N LEU A 2 30.07 -39.23 31.38
CA LEU A 2 31.15 -38.72 30.53
C LEU A 2 30.80 -37.48 29.65
N PRO A 3 31.82 -36.71 29.19
CA PRO A 3 31.74 -35.57 28.24
C PRO A 3 31.77 -36.10 26.77
N PRO A 4 32.15 -35.38 25.66
CA PRO A 4 32.67 -34.02 25.43
C PRO A 4 31.87 -33.25 24.31
N GLN A 5 32.29 -32.22 23.53
CA GLN A 5 33.60 -31.69 23.07
C GLN A 5 33.70 -30.17 22.78
N TRP A 6 34.88 -29.62 23.12
CA TRP A 6 35.77 -28.73 22.33
C TRP A 6 35.27 -27.44 21.63
N VAL A 7 35.78 -26.31 22.10
CA VAL A 7 35.94 -25.05 21.34
C VAL A 7 37.17 -25.16 20.42
N ARG A 8 37.08 -24.70 19.16
CA ARG A 8 38.27 -24.47 18.29
C ARG A 8 38.72 -23.02 18.33
N GLN A 9 40.03 -22.83 18.48
CA GLN A 9 40.70 -21.53 18.49
C GLN A 9 40.76 -20.90 17.09
N ARG A 10 41.02 -19.58 17.04
CA ARG A 10 41.61 -18.90 15.87
C ARG A 10 42.99 -18.35 16.30
N PRO A 11 44.03 -18.43 15.46
CA PRO A 11 45.36 -17.95 15.83
C PRO A 11 45.43 -16.42 15.84
N LEU A 12 46.17 -15.85 16.80
CA LEU A 12 46.76 -14.53 16.63
C LEU A 12 48.01 -14.66 15.76
N LEU A 13 48.18 -13.73 14.83
CA LEU A 13 49.48 -13.43 14.23
C LEU A 13 50.04 -12.20 14.95
N LEU A 14 51.12 -12.37 15.70
CA LEU A 14 51.94 -11.24 16.11
C LEU A 14 52.70 -10.70 14.90
N LEU A 15 52.78 -9.38 14.79
CA LEU A 15 53.75 -8.68 13.97
C LEU A 15 54.64 -7.87 14.90
N GLU A 16 55.85 -8.38 15.16
CA GLU A 16 56.90 -7.54 15.76
C GLU A 16 57.34 -6.49 14.74
N VAL A 17 57.39 -5.23 15.16
CA VAL A 17 57.95 -4.13 14.37
C VAL A 17 58.91 -3.35 15.27
N GLN A 18 60.20 -3.71 15.20
CA GLN A 18 61.26 -2.87 15.75
C GLN A 18 61.45 -1.65 14.84
N SER A 19 61.16 -0.45 15.34
CA SER A 19 61.72 0.78 14.78
C SER A 19 61.77 1.89 15.84
N HIS A 20 62.84 2.69 15.80
CA HIS A 20 63.03 3.81 16.72
C HIS A 20 62.66 5.14 16.04
N GLY A 21 61.51 5.72 16.39
CA GLY A 21 61.11 7.03 15.91
C GLY A 21 60.07 7.70 16.82
N PRO A 22 60.22 8.99 17.19
CA PRO A 22 59.25 9.67 18.06
C PRO A 22 57.90 9.91 17.36
N LEU A 23 57.90 10.10 16.04
CA LEU A 23 56.69 10.39 15.25
C LEU A 23 55.63 9.28 15.36
N LEU A 24 56.05 8.01 15.32
CA LEU A 24 55.15 6.86 15.36
C LEU A 24 54.49 6.70 16.75
N ARG A 25 55.20 7.07 17.83
CA ARG A 25 54.65 7.10 19.19
C ARG A 25 53.58 8.17 19.37
N LEU A 26 53.65 9.27 18.62
CA LEU A 26 52.61 10.31 18.62
C LEU A 26 51.34 9.81 17.89
N LEU A 27 51.50 9.19 16.71
CA LEU A 27 50.40 8.62 15.93
C LEU A 27 49.64 7.51 16.69
N LEU A 28 50.36 6.60 17.37
CA LEU A 28 49.75 5.57 18.22
C LEU A 28 48.99 6.15 19.42
N ARG A 29 49.41 7.28 19.99
CA ARG A 29 48.68 7.97 21.06
C ARG A 29 47.41 8.66 20.55
N LEU A 30 47.44 9.25 19.36
CA LEU A 30 46.26 9.87 18.74
C LEU A 30 45.20 8.81 18.38
N LEU A 31 45.61 7.65 17.85
CA LEU A 31 44.71 6.52 17.56
C LEU A 31 44.00 5.97 18.81
N LEU A 32 44.63 6.03 19.98
CA LEU A 32 44.04 5.61 21.26
C LEU A 32 43.10 6.66 21.90
N LEU A 33 43.08 7.90 21.39
CA LEU A 33 42.27 9.01 21.90
C LEU A 33 41.09 9.38 20.98
N GLY A 34 40.68 8.46 20.10
CA GLY A 34 39.36 8.47 19.46
C GLY A 34 39.05 9.63 18.51
N THR A 35 40.04 10.38 18.06
CA THR A 35 39.85 11.58 17.21
C THR A 35 40.77 11.55 15.97
N GLY A 36 40.22 11.86 14.80
CA GLY A 36 41.02 12.19 13.61
C GLY A 36 41.28 11.10 12.54
N ALA A 37 40.42 10.09 12.40
CA ALA A 37 40.58 9.05 11.36
C ALA A 37 40.69 9.60 9.91
N SER A 38 40.14 10.79 9.64
CA SER A 38 40.15 11.42 8.31
C SER A 38 41.52 11.96 7.86
N LEU A 39 42.43 12.27 8.79
CA LEU A 39 43.68 12.99 8.46
C LEU A 39 44.80 12.04 7.99
N VAL A 40 44.87 10.84 8.58
CA VAL A 40 45.90 9.83 8.26
C VAL A 40 45.74 9.31 6.82
N THR A 41 44.51 9.08 6.39
CA THR A 41 44.18 8.56 5.05
C THR A 41 44.61 9.52 3.94
N TRP A 42 44.56 10.84 4.17
CA TRP A 42 44.95 11.85 3.19
C TRP A 42 46.47 11.93 3.00
N ILE A 43 47.24 11.73 4.07
CA ILE A 43 48.71 11.71 4.03
C ILE A 43 49.21 10.47 3.26
N LEU A 44 48.62 9.29 3.52
CA LEU A 44 49.00 8.04 2.84
C LEU A 44 48.74 8.08 1.33
N PHE A 45 47.64 8.72 0.88
CA PHE A 45 47.31 8.80 -0.54
C PHE A 45 48.26 9.67 -1.38
N ARG A 46 48.95 10.65 -0.76
CA ARG A 46 49.96 11.48 -1.47
C ARG A 46 51.31 10.79 -1.65
N ALA A 47 51.64 9.78 -0.83
CA ALA A 47 52.95 9.13 -0.86
C ALA A 47 53.10 8.08 -1.98
N ALA A 48 52.00 7.56 -2.55
CA ALA A 48 52.01 6.48 -3.53
C ALA A 48 51.90 6.95 -5.01
N GLY A 49 51.92 8.26 -5.26
CA GLY A 49 51.59 8.86 -6.56
C GLY A 49 52.77 9.16 -7.50
N GLN A 50 54.00 8.76 -7.17
CA GLN A 50 55.21 9.06 -7.96
C GLN A 50 56.16 7.85 -7.97
N HIS A 51 56.86 7.63 -9.10
CA HIS A 51 57.66 6.43 -9.44
C HIS A 51 56.79 5.16 -9.62
N LEU A 52 56.80 4.44 -10.76
CA LEU A 52 57.83 4.20 -11.78
C LEU A 52 57.26 4.02 -13.20
N SER A 53 58.13 4.15 -14.20
CA SER A 53 57.91 3.74 -15.60
C SER A 53 59.12 2.96 -16.12
N THR A 54 58.91 1.89 -16.92
CA THR A 54 59.90 1.38 -17.91
C THR A 54 59.36 0.25 -18.82
N SER A 55 59.74 0.32 -20.10
CA SER A 55 59.99 -0.77 -21.09
C SER A 55 58.91 -1.80 -21.51
N LEU A 56 58.75 -1.92 -22.84
CA LEU A 56 58.07 -2.99 -23.60
C LEU A 56 58.99 -4.22 -23.82
N PRO A 57 58.51 -5.35 -24.41
CA PRO A 57 58.47 -5.48 -25.88
C PRO A 57 57.17 -6.12 -26.46
N TRP A 58 57.05 -6.13 -27.79
CA TRP A 58 55.90 -6.61 -28.59
C TRP A 58 55.94 -8.11 -28.94
N ASN A 59 54.76 -8.70 -29.27
CA ASN A 59 54.57 -9.47 -30.51
C ASN A 59 53.05 -9.53 -30.93
N PRO A 60 52.69 -9.68 -32.22
CA PRO A 60 51.29 -9.56 -32.70
C PRO A 60 50.61 -10.89 -33.14
N PHE A 61 49.33 -10.79 -33.60
CA PHE A 61 48.40 -11.85 -34.05
C PHE A 61 47.85 -12.76 -32.91
N THR A 62 46.59 -13.23 -32.88
CA THR A 62 45.45 -13.24 -33.84
C THR A 62 44.11 -13.07 -33.06
N PRO A 63 42.94 -12.79 -33.69
CA PRO A 63 41.72 -12.39 -32.98
C PRO A 63 40.77 -13.55 -32.59
N GLN A 64 40.07 -13.44 -31.45
CA GLN A 64 38.86 -14.20 -31.13
C GLN A 64 37.85 -13.36 -30.33
N HIS A 65 36.55 -13.53 -30.61
CA HIS A 65 35.45 -12.88 -29.89
C HIS A 65 35.36 -13.33 -28.42
N ARG A 66 35.09 -12.39 -27.49
CA ARG A 66 34.37 -12.69 -26.24
C ARG A 66 33.68 -11.47 -25.59
N THR A 67 32.35 -11.52 -25.58
CA THR A 67 31.45 -11.08 -24.49
C THR A 67 31.69 -9.70 -23.84
N HIS A 68 30.99 -8.67 -24.35
CA HIS A 68 30.83 -7.37 -23.66
C HIS A 68 29.97 -7.43 -22.37
N THR A 69 29.35 -8.58 -22.06
CA THR A 69 28.27 -8.73 -21.07
C THR A 69 28.70 -8.71 -19.60
N GLN A 70 29.98 -8.85 -19.26
CA GLN A 70 30.41 -8.85 -17.84
C GLN A 70 30.70 -7.46 -17.27
N GLN A 71 31.10 -6.48 -18.08
CA GLN A 71 31.53 -5.18 -17.58
C GLN A 71 30.35 -4.30 -17.12
N GLN A 72 29.14 -4.57 -17.62
CA GLN A 72 27.92 -3.85 -17.24
C GLN A 72 27.34 -4.31 -15.88
N GLN A 73 27.73 -5.49 -15.37
CA GLN A 73 27.22 -6.04 -14.10
C GLN A 73 27.90 -5.48 -12.85
N GLN A 74 29.07 -4.82 -12.96
CA GLN A 74 29.82 -4.35 -11.79
C GLN A 74 29.43 -2.93 -11.33
N ASN A 75 28.93 -2.07 -12.22
CA ASN A 75 28.63 -0.66 -11.87
C ASN A 75 27.39 -0.48 -10.96
N ASN A 76 26.54 -1.49 -10.80
CA ASN A 76 25.34 -1.42 -9.94
C ASN A 76 25.60 -1.81 -8.46
N LYS A 77 26.85 -1.75 -7.97
CA LYS A 77 27.21 -2.02 -6.56
C LYS A 77 27.85 -0.83 -5.82
N ALA A 78 27.37 0.37 -6.10
CA ALA A 78 27.65 1.57 -5.28
C ALA A 78 26.84 1.55 -3.96
N VAL A 79 27.23 0.69 -3.02
CA VAL A 79 26.60 0.66 -1.68
C VAL A 79 27.13 1.81 -0.83
N LEU A 80 26.41 2.93 -0.83
CA LEU A 80 26.63 4.04 0.09
C LEU A 80 26.22 3.62 1.52
N VAL A 81 27.20 3.18 2.32
CA VAL A 81 27.00 2.78 3.72
C VAL A 81 26.80 4.03 4.59
N VAL A 82 25.57 4.56 4.58
CA VAL A 82 25.11 5.49 5.62
C VAL A 82 25.07 4.74 6.95
N ASN A 83 25.66 5.31 7.99
CA ASN A 83 25.98 4.62 9.25
C ASN A 83 24.72 4.34 10.11
N ASN A 84 24.04 3.22 9.84
CA ASN A 84 22.64 3.01 10.21
C ASN A 84 22.41 2.14 11.45
N ASN A 85 23.20 2.34 12.51
CA ASN A 85 23.17 1.52 13.74
C ASN A 85 21.77 1.43 14.42
N LYS A 86 20.91 2.44 14.24
CA LYS A 86 19.51 2.42 14.73
C LYS A 86 18.58 1.52 13.91
N GLN A 87 18.85 1.31 12.61
CA GLN A 87 18.10 0.32 11.82
C GLN A 87 18.52 -1.11 12.15
N GLN A 88 19.81 -1.37 12.34
CA GLN A 88 20.32 -2.73 12.59
C GLN A 88 19.74 -3.36 13.86
N GLN A 89 19.64 -2.62 14.98
CA GLN A 89 18.98 -3.13 16.20
C GLN A 89 17.49 -3.44 15.97
N GLN A 90 16.79 -2.66 15.14
CA GLN A 90 15.37 -2.88 14.83
C GLN A 90 15.17 -4.08 13.88
N GLN A 91 16.12 -4.31 12.97
CA GLN A 91 16.17 -5.48 12.08
C GLN A 91 16.50 -6.77 12.85
N GLN A 92 17.41 -6.73 13.83
CA GLN A 92 17.81 -7.89 14.66
C GLN A 92 16.66 -8.48 15.51
N ILE A 93 15.58 -7.73 15.75
CA ILE A 93 14.40 -8.23 16.46
C ILE A 93 13.45 -8.96 15.50
N LEU A 94 13.20 -8.41 14.31
CA LEU A 94 12.34 -9.01 13.29
C LEU A 94 12.98 -10.27 12.65
N ASN A 95 14.31 -10.27 12.48
CA ASN A 95 15.06 -11.40 11.94
C ASN A 95 15.16 -12.61 12.89
N ARG A 96 14.51 -12.59 14.07
CA ARG A 96 14.40 -13.77 14.96
C ARG A 96 13.35 -14.77 14.52
N ASP A 97 12.44 -14.37 13.63
CA ASP A 97 11.57 -15.29 12.92
C ASP A 97 12.32 -15.83 11.69
N PRO A 98 12.65 -17.13 11.64
CA PRO A 98 13.49 -17.69 10.57
C PRO A 98 12.81 -17.68 9.20
N ASN A 99 11.49 -17.46 9.13
CA ASN A 99 10.74 -17.35 7.88
C ASN A 99 10.54 -15.89 7.44
N TYR A 100 10.75 -14.89 8.31
CA TYR A 100 10.54 -13.48 7.96
C TYR A 100 11.37 -12.99 6.76
N PRO A 101 12.65 -13.37 6.57
CA PRO A 101 13.41 -13.02 5.37
C PRO A 101 12.78 -13.58 4.09
N ARG A 102 12.44 -14.88 4.08
CA ARG A 102 11.81 -15.55 2.93
C ARG A 102 10.46 -14.96 2.58
N VAL A 103 9.62 -14.70 3.60
CA VAL A 103 8.32 -14.04 3.42
C VAL A 103 8.53 -12.63 2.87
N ARG A 104 9.50 -11.85 3.36
CA ARG A 104 9.80 -10.52 2.84
C ARG A 104 10.28 -10.55 1.38
N GLU A 105 11.17 -11.46 1.03
CA GLU A 105 11.68 -11.60 -0.34
C GLU A 105 10.55 -12.02 -1.28
N TRP A 106 9.83 -13.11 -1.00
CA TRP A 106 8.70 -13.55 -1.80
C TRP A 106 7.59 -12.49 -1.91
N VAL A 107 7.25 -11.81 -0.82
CA VAL A 107 6.21 -10.76 -0.83
C VAL A 107 6.68 -9.56 -1.67
N ASN A 108 7.94 -9.15 -1.57
CA ASN A 108 8.50 -8.12 -2.45
C ASN A 108 8.46 -8.55 -3.93
N ASP A 109 8.71 -9.83 -4.21
CA ASP A 109 8.72 -10.42 -5.54
C ASP A 109 7.31 -10.67 -6.13
N HIS A 110 6.22 -10.32 -5.43
CA HIS A 110 4.83 -10.47 -5.90
C HIS A 110 3.94 -9.21 -5.73
N ILE A 111 4.36 -8.19 -4.97
CA ILE A 111 3.59 -6.94 -4.79
C ILE A 111 3.55 -6.08 -6.09
N TYR A 112 2.41 -5.42 -6.33
CA TYR A 112 2.20 -4.43 -7.39
C TYR A 112 2.36 -3.01 -6.83
N TYR A 113 3.60 -2.55 -6.84
CA TYR A 113 4.00 -1.34 -6.13
C TYR A 113 3.50 -0.02 -6.71
N ASN A 114 3.06 0.00 -7.96
CA ASN A 114 2.65 1.22 -8.64
C ASN A 114 1.28 1.06 -9.30
N TYR A 115 0.54 2.17 -9.39
CA TYR A 115 -0.83 2.23 -9.91
C TYR A 115 -1.00 3.44 -10.84
N TYR A 116 -1.88 3.30 -11.84
CA TYR A 116 -2.27 4.33 -12.78
C TYR A 116 -3.79 4.30 -13.00
N ASP A 117 -4.42 5.47 -12.93
CA ASP A 117 -5.88 5.67 -13.00
C ASP A 117 -6.29 6.62 -14.15
N GLY A 118 -5.54 6.63 -15.24
CA GLY A 118 -5.83 7.46 -16.42
C GLY A 118 -5.25 8.87 -16.34
N ALA A 119 -5.19 9.48 -15.14
CA ALA A 119 -4.64 10.81 -14.93
C ALA A 119 -3.35 10.83 -14.10
N TYR A 120 -3.22 9.97 -13.08
CA TYR A 120 -2.11 10.03 -12.12
C TYR A 120 -1.35 8.70 -12.00
N VAL A 121 -0.03 8.80 -11.81
CA VAL A 121 0.85 7.67 -11.48
C VAL A 121 1.22 7.73 -9.99
N TYR A 122 0.82 6.71 -9.24
CA TYR A 122 1.19 6.54 -7.84
C TYR A 122 2.41 5.62 -7.75
N THR A 123 3.56 6.13 -7.31
CA THR A 123 4.83 5.36 -7.31
C THR A 123 5.45 5.16 -5.93
N ASN A 124 5.80 3.92 -5.59
CA ASN A 124 6.47 3.58 -4.33
C ASN A 124 8.02 3.64 -4.46
N LYS A 125 8.57 4.81 -4.83
CA LYS A 125 10.02 4.99 -5.05
C LYS A 125 10.85 5.12 -3.75
N ALA A 126 10.82 4.03 -2.97
CA ALA A 126 11.86 3.54 -2.06
C ALA A 126 12.53 4.53 -1.07
N HIS A 127 12.26 4.31 0.22
CA HIS A 127 13.07 4.72 1.38
C HIS A 127 13.28 6.22 1.67
N VAL A 128 12.97 7.13 0.74
CA VAL A 128 13.00 8.59 0.99
C VAL A 128 11.67 9.21 0.57
N ASN A 129 10.84 9.52 1.58
CA ASN A 129 9.67 10.41 1.58
C ASN A 129 8.62 10.25 0.44
N GLY A 130 7.42 9.83 0.85
CA GLY A 130 6.18 9.99 0.08
C GLY A 130 5.89 8.89 -0.95
N VAL A 131 4.65 8.90 -1.42
CA VAL A 131 4.29 8.36 -2.73
C VAL A 131 3.64 9.54 -3.43
N VAL A 132 4.44 10.21 -4.25
CA VAL A 132 3.96 11.34 -5.04
C VAL A 132 2.92 10.82 -6.03
N SER A 133 1.68 11.29 -5.88
CA SER A 133 0.72 11.31 -6.99
C SER A 133 1.10 12.44 -7.92
N ARG A 134 1.21 12.16 -9.22
CA ARG A 134 1.51 13.16 -10.25
C ARG A 134 1.05 12.68 -11.62
N PRO A 135 0.86 13.57 -12.60
CA PRO A 135 0.72 13.19 -13.99
C PRO A 135 1.87 12.27 -14.46
N PRO A 136 1.62 11.33 -15.39
CA PRO A 136 2.68 10.56 -16.03
C PRO A 136 3.63 11.48 -16.77
N ASN A 137 4.92 11.17 -16.77
CA ASN A 137 5.86 11.82 -17.69
C ASN A 137 5.73 11.20 -19.10
N ARG A 138 6.31 11.85 -20.12
CA ARG A 138 6.19 11.41 -21.52
C ARG A 138 6.57 9.93 -21.75
N ASP A 139 7.60 9.44 -21.07
CA ASP A 139 8.08 8.06 -21.22
C ASP A 139 7.11 7.07 -20.55
N GLU A 140 6.55 7.45 -19.40
CA GLU A 140 5.50 6.70 -18.70
C GLU A 140 4.20 6.67 -19.51
N THR A 141 3.74 7.79 -20.07
CA THR A 141 2.56 7.85 -20.95
C THR A 141 2.75 6.95 -22.17
N HIS A 142 3.93 6.95 -22.80
CA HIS A 142 4.23 6.07 -23.93
C HIS A 142 4.26 4.59 -23.51
N MET A 143 4.87 4.27 -22.37
CA MET A 143 4.92 2.92 -21.81
C MET A 143 3.53 2.37 -21.48
N PHE A 144 2.68 3.15 -20.80
CA PHE A 144 1.30 2.75 -20.51
C PHE A 144 0.46 2.63 -21.77
N THR A 145 0.67 3.51 -22.76
CA THR A 145 0.03 3.41 -24.08
C THR A 145 0.33 2.07 -24.75
N GLN A 146 1.60 1.64 -24.83
CA GLN A 146 1.97 0.34 -25.41
C GLN A 146 1.32 -0.86 -24.70
N ILE A 147 1.21 -0.80 -23.36
CA ILE A 147 0.58 -1.84 -22.54
C ILE A 147 -0.93 -1.89 -22.78
N LEU A 148 -1.57 -0.71 -22.81
CA LEU A 148 -2.99 -0.53 -23.03
C LEU A 148 -3.39 -1.02 -24.43
N ASP A 149 -2.67 -0.58 -25.45
CA ASP A 149 -2.88 -0.99 -26.84
C ASP A 149 -2.69 -2.50 -27.02
N LYS A 150 -1.74 -3.12 -26.32
CA LYS A 150 -1.57 -4.58 -26.32
C LYS A 150 -2.75 -5.30 -25.67
N ALA A 151 -3.19 -4.83 -24.50
CA ALA A 151 -4.30 -5.44 -23.77
C ALA A 151 -5.62 -5.33 -24.56
N VAL A 152 -5.92 -4.14 -25.10
CA VAL A 152 -7.08 -3.89 -25.96
C VAL A 152 -7.02 -4.74 -27.23
N SER A 153 -5.88 -4.78 -27.93
CA SER A 153 -5.70 -5.61 -29.13
C SER A 153 -5.91 -7.12 -28.85
N TYR A 154 -5.48 -7.60 -27.68
CA TYR A 154 -5.73 -8.98 -27.27
C TYR A 154 -7.22 -9.23 -26.91
N LEU A 155 -7.85 -8.31 -26.18
CA LEU A 155 -9.28 -8.42 -25.84
C LEU A 155 -10.16 -8.35 -27.08
N GLU A 156 -9.87 -7.46 -28.03
CA GLU A 156 -10.61 -7.35 -29.29
C GLU A 156 -10.41 -8.59 -30.19
N HIS A 157 -9.23 -9.22 -30.18
CA HIS A 157 -9.05 -10.51 -30.86
C HIS A 157 -9.83 -11.66 -30.18
N THR A 158 -9.92 -11.64 -28.85
CA THR A 158 -10.57 -12.71 -28.06
C THR A 158 -12.09 -12.52 -27.99
N HIS A 159 -12.55 -11.26 -28.03
CA HIS A 159 -13.92 -10.81 -27.88
C HIS A 159 -14.20 -9.62 -28.83
N PRO A 160 -14.36 -9.85 -30.14
CA PRO A 160 -14.54 -8.78 -31.13
C PRO A 160 -15.73 -7.87 -30.83
N GLY A 161 -15.52 -6.57 -31.03
CA GLY A 161 -16.48 -5.49 -30.77
C GLY A 161 -16.78 -5.23 -29.29
N ARG A 162 -16.06 -5.86 -28.34
CA ARG A 162 -16.40 -5.82 -26.91
C ARG A 162 -15.56 -4.84 -26.09
N TYR A 163 -14.35 -4.48 -26.54
CA TYR A 163 -13.42 -3.64 -25.76
C TYR A 163 -12.72 -2.56 -26.59
N LYS A 164 -13.08 -1.29 -26.33
CA LYS A 164 -12.37 -0.10 -26.83
C LYS A 164 -11.28 0.33 -25.84
N LYS A 165 -10.38 1.23 -26.27
CA LYS A 165 -9.31 1.77 -25.42
C LYS A 165 -9.84 2.53 -24.19
N GLN A 166 -10.93 3.28 -24.35
CA GLN A 166 -11.62 3.97 -23.24
C GLN A 166 -12.23 3.03 -22.19
N HIS A 167 -12.41 1.73 -22.50
CA HIS A 167 -12.97 0.76 -21.54
C HIS A 167 -11.93 0.38 -20.45
N CYS A 168 -10.66 0.75 -20.61
CA CYS A 168 -9.54 0.25 -19.81
C CYS A 168 -9.02 1.30 -18.80
N TYR A 169 -9.78 1.49 -17.72
CA TYR A 169 -9.65 2.53 -16.69
C TYR A 169 -8.53 2.33 -15.64
N SER A 170 -7.74 1.23 -15.72
CA SER A 170 -6.86 0.84 -14.62
C SER A 170 -5.66 0.02 -15.07
N ILE A 171 -4.45 0.47 -14.71
CA ILE A 171 -3.20 -0.28 -14.88
C ILE A 171 -2.46 -0.36 -13.54
N ARG A 172 -2.25 -1.57 -13.01
CA ARG A 172 -1.32 -1.81 -11.88
C ARG A 172 -0.06 -2.45 -12.41
N TYR A 173 1.11 -2.05 -11.93
CA TYR A 173 2.36 -2.59 -12.46
C TYR A 173 3.48 -2.78 -11.43
N ARG A 174 4.42 -3.66 -11.78
CA ARG A 174 5.63 -3.98 -11.02
C ARG A 174 6.81 -4.21 -11.95
N THR A 175 7.99 -3.70 -11.58
CA THR A 175 9.23 -3.98 -12.31
C THR A 175 9.80 -5.32 -11.85
N VAL A 176 9.94 -6.27 -12.76
CA VAL A 176 10.55 -7.58 -12.52
C VAL A 176 11.99 -7.51 -13.03
N ALA A 177 12.96 -7.48 -12.12
CA ALA A 177 14.36 -7.15 -12.42
C ALA A 177 15.05 -8.03 -13.49
N THR A 178 14.50 -9.22 -13.78
CA THR A 178 14.98 -10.18 -14.78
C THR A 178 14.13 -10.24 -16.06
N ALA A 179 12.94 -9.62 -16.09
CA ALA A 179 11.95 -9.83 -17.16
C ALA A 179 11.34 -8.54 -17.75
N GLY A 180 11.60 -7.36 -17.16
CA GLY A 180 11.03 -6.08 -17.58
C GLY A 180 9.94 -5.61 -16.62
N MET A 181 8.72 -5.39 -17.10
CA MET A 181 7.60 -4.92 -16.28
C MET A 181 6.36 -5.79 -16.46
N GLU A 182 5.78 -6.31 -15.37
CA GLU A 182 4.47 -6.96 -15.39
C GLU A 182 3.40 -5.92 -15.04
N ALA A 183 2.34 -5.85 -15.85
CA ALA A 183 1.25 -4.90 -15.70
C ALA A 183 -0.12 -5.60 -15.86
N ASP A 184 -0.98 -5.45 -14.87
CA ASP A 184 -2.38 -5.87 -14.93
C ASP A 184 -3.22 -4.70 -15.47
N VAL A 185 -3.71 -4.82 -16.70
CA VAL A 185 -4.73 -3.92 -17.26
C VAL A 185 -6.10 -4.46 -16.89
N THR A 186 -6.98 -3.64 -16.34
CA THR A 186 -8.39 -3.98 -16.09
C THR A 186 -9.29 -3.13 -16.99
N CYS A 187 -10.18 -3.78 -17.72
CA CYS A 187 -11.10 -3.16 -18.67
C CYS A 187 -12.56 -3.54 -18.34
N ARG A 188 -13.49 -2.63 -18.63
CA ARG A 188 -14.92 -2.70 -18.35
C ARG A 188 -15.69 -2.10 -19.51
N ASN A 189 -16.52 -2.89 -20.19
CA ASN A 189 -17.26 -2.43 -21.37
C ASN A 189 -18.59 -1.74 -21.03
N ASP A 190 -19.32 -1.31 -22.06
CA ASP A 190 -20.64 -0.67 -21.96
C ASP A 190 -21.70 -1.53 -21.25
N LYS A 191 -21.48 -2.85 -21.19
CA LYS A 191 -22.32 -3.84 -20.50
C LYS A 191 -21.87 -4.10 -19.05
N ASP A 192 -20.93 -3.28 -18.54
CA ASP A 192 -20.28 -3.39 -17.23
C ASP A 192 -19.37 -4.64 -17.08
N GLU A 193 -19.16 -5.42 -18.14
CA GLU A 193 -18.43 -6.70 -18.12
C GLU A 193 -16.91 -6.49 -17.98
N LEU A 194 -16.29 -7.24 -17.07
CA LEU A 194 -14.92 -6.99 -16.61
C LEU A 194 -13.92 -8.01 -17.14
N ASP A 195 -12.88 -7.51 -17.78
CA ASP A 195 -11.77 -8.30 -18.28
C ASP A 195 -10.44 -7.80 -17.72
N ARG A 196 -9.59 -8.75 -17.28
CA ARG A 196 -8.23 -8.43 -16.82
C ARG A 196 -7.19 -9.14 -17.65
N VAL A 197 -6.22 -8.38 -18.16
CA VAL A 197 -5.10 -8.88 -18.95
C VAL A 197 -3.80 -8.53 -18.23
N SER A 198 -3.07 -9.56 -17.80
CA SER A 198 -1.69 -9.39 -17.32
C SER A 198 -0.75 -9.40 -18.53
N VAL A 199 -0.13 -8.26 -18.79
CA VAL A 199 0.85 -8.02 -19.85
C VAL A 199 2.25 -7.99 -19.24
N LEU A 200 3.18 -8.76 -19.80
CA LEU A 200 4.61 -8.53 -19.60
C LEU A 200 5.11 -7.60 -20.69
N LEU A 201 5.73 -6.50 -20.30
CA LEU A 201 6.52 -5.61 -21.15
C LEU A 201 8.02 -5.91 -20.94
N PRO A 202 8.61 -6.87 -21.68
CA PRO A 202 10.06 -7.00 -21.76
C PRO A 202 10.64 -5.84 -22.57
N TYR A 203 11.97 -5.72 -22.60
CA TYR A 203 12.72 -4.65 -23.31
C TYR A 203 12.58 -4.63 -24.86
N ILE A 204 11.56 -5.28 -25.44
CA ILE A 204 11.39 -5.42 -26.90
C ILE A 204 9.92 -5.27 -27.33
N THR A 205 9.01 -6.16 -26.87
CA THR A 205 7.61 -6.17 -27.32
C THR A 205 6.69 -6.79 -26.26
N PRO A 206 5.54 -6.18 -25.93
CA PRO A 206 4.66 -6.71 -24.90
C PRO A 206 3.99 -8.05 -25.29
N THR A 207 3.95 -8.96 -24.32
CA THR A 207 3.40 -10.33 -24.41
C THR A 207 2.34 -10.55 -23.33
N ILE A 208 1.29 -11.31 -23.64
CA ILE A 208 0.25 -11.65 -22.65
C ILE A 208 0.74 -12.79 -21.77
N LEU A 209 0.66 -12.62 -20.44
CA LEU A 209 0.95 -13.67 -19.45
C LEU A 209 -0.32 -14.44 -19.08
N TYR A 210 -1.42 -13.73 -18.86
CA TYR A 210 -2.67 -14.30 -18.40
C TYR A 210 -3.85 -13.42 -18.80
N HIS A 211 -4.97 -14.06 -19.12
CA HIS A 211 -6.27 -13.43 -19.34
C HIS A 211 -7.26 -13.99 -18.32
N HIS A 212 -7.85 -13.11 -17.52
CA HIS A 212 -8.95 -13.47 -16.64
C HIS A 212 -10.24 -12.81 -17.11
N HIS A 213 -11.08 -13.59 -17.78
CA HIS A 213 -12.46 -13.17 -18.04
C HIS A 213 -13.29 -13.24 -16.75
N GLN A 214 -13.77 -12.09 -16.26
CA GLN A 214 -14.80 -12.03 -15.22
C GLN A 214 -16.12 -11.68 -15.90
N GLN A 215 -16.88 -12.71 -16.29
CA GLN A 215 -18.32 -12.53 -16.48
C GLN A 215 -18.89 -11.83 -15.25
N HIS A 216 -19.84 -10.92 -15.48
CA HIS A 216 -20.37 -10.02 -14.45
C HIS A 216 -21.21 -10.77 -13.43
N ASN A 217 -20.54 -11.41 -12.47
CA ASN A 217 -21.08 -11.56 -11.15
C ASN A 217 -20.99 -10.21 -10.46
N ASN A 218 -22.12 -9.68 -10.00
CA ASN A 218 -22.14 -8.66 -8.95
C ASN A 218 -21.57 -9.29 -7.66
N ASN A 219 -20.24 -9.42 -7.59
CA ASN A 219 -19.51 -10.03 -6.47
C ASN A 219 -19.90 -9.31 -5.19
N SER A 220 -20.76 -9.94 -4.39
CA SER A 220 -21.28 -9.34 -3.17
C SER A 220 -20.14 -9.15 -2.16
N ILE A 221 -20.00 -7.95 -1.59
CA ILE A 221 -19.03 -7.69 -0.53
C ILE A 221 -19.72 -7.84 0.82
N LEU A 222 -19.23 -8.79 1.62
CA LEU A 222 -19.48 -8.85 3.05
C LEU A 222 -18.38 -8.12 3.80
N LEU A 223 -18.67 -6.91 4.25
CA LEU A 223 -17.82 -6.14 5.15
C LEU A 223 -17.90 -6.78 6.55
N ILE A 224 -16.75 -7.18 7.10
CA ILE A 224 -16.65 -7.71 8.46
C ILE A 224 -15.90 -6.69 9.31
N VAL A 225 -16.58 -6.16 10.32
CA VAL A 225 -16.09 -5.07 11.18
C VAL A 225 -16.06 -5.53 12.64
N PRO A 226 -14.89 -5.95 13.16
CA PRO A 226 -14.70 -6.23 14.58
C PRO A 226 -14.79 -4.93 15.39
N LEU A 227 -15.60 -4.90 16.45
CA LEU A 227 -15.84 -3.68 17.23
C LEU A 227 -15.87 -3.95 18.75
N GLN A 228 -15.39 -2.97 19.52
CA GLN A 228 -15.71 -2.76 20.93
C GLN A 228 -15.71 -1.25 21.16
N GLY A 229 -16.72 -0.72 21.84
CA GLY A 229 -16.95 0.70 22.04
C GLY A 229 -16.92 1.51 20.73
N LYS A 230 -16.16 2.61 20.73
CA LYS A 230 -15.92 3.48 19.56
C LYS A 230 -17.19 3.93 18.81
N LEU A 231 -18.32 4.16 19.50
CA LEU A 231 -19.61 4.49 18.89
C LEU A 231 -19.54 5.62 17.85
N ASP A 232 -18.77 6.67 18.08
CA ASP A 232 -18.65 7.78 17.12
C ASP A 232 -17.87 7.43 15.85
N ARG A 233 -17.02 6.39 15.90
CA ARG A 233 -16.41 5.82 14.69
C ARG A 233 -17.40 4.92 13.96
N LEU A 234 -18.23 4.15 14.67
CA LEU A 234 -19.32 3.39 14.04
C LEU A 234 -20.32 4.33 13.32
N LYS A 235 -20.74 5.43 13.97
CA LYS A 235 -21.57 6.48 13.33
C LYS A 235 -20.95 7.00 12.05
N LEU A 236 -19.65 7.35 12.09
CA LEU A 236 -18.94 7.92 10.95
C LEU A 236 -18.71 6.90 9.82
N PHE A 237 -18.40 5.66 10.16
CA PHE A 237 -18.30 4.53 9.22
C PHE A 237 -19.63 4.28 8.50
N LEU A 238 -20.74 4.20 9.24
CA LEU A 238 -22.08 4.05 8.67
C LEU A 238 -22.49 5.27 7.84
N SER A 239 -22.12 6.49 8.26
CA SER A 239 -22.36 7.72 7.49
C SER A 239 -21.61 7.74 6.16
N ASN A 240 -20.34 7.31 6.12
CA ASN A 240 -19.58 7.14 4.88
C ASN A 240 -20.24 6.10 3.98
N LEU A 241 -20.61 4.92 4.52
CA LEU A 241 -21.30 3.87 3.76
C LEU A 241 -22.64 4.35 3.18
N MET A 242 -23.46 5.06 3.94
CA MET A 242 -24.75 5.60 3.47
C MET A 242 -24.55 6.62 2.36
N SER A 243 -23.59 7.54 2.46
CA SER A 243 -23.31 8.51 1.40
C SER A 243 -22.87 7.85 0.08
N LEU A 244 -22.12 6.74 0.12
CA LEU A 244 -21.76 5.98 -1.08
C LEU A 244 -22.96 5.27 -1.73
N LEU A 245 -23.97 4.90 -0.92
CA LEU A 245 -25.20 4.27 -1.39
C LEU A 245 -26.18 5.31 -1.97
N GLU A 246 -26.33 6.45 -1.32
CA GLU A 246 -27.19 7.57 -1.72
C GLU A 246 -26.73 8.17 -3.06
N ASN A 247 -25.45 8.55 -3.18
CA ASN A 247 -24.87 9.04 -4.45
C ASN A 247 -25.04 7.99 -5.58
N GLY A 248 -24.92 6.71 -5.24
CA GLY A 248 -25.05 5.59 -6.17
C GLY A 248 -26.48 5.29 -6.62
N GLU A 249 -27.51 5.98 -6.11
CA GLU A 249 -28.87 5.93 -6.67
C GLU A 249 -29.22 7.21 -7.43
N GLU A 250 -28.77 8.39 -7.02
CA GLU A 250 -28.90 9.62 -7.83
C GLU A 250 -28.31 9.47 -9.25
N GLU A 251 -27.11 8.87 -9.37
CA GLU A 251 -26.50 8.58 -10.67
C GLU A 251 -27.32 7.61 -11.54
N LYS A 252 -28.16 6.76 -10.92
CA LYS A 252 -29.04 5.82 -11.64
C LYS A 252 -30.34 6.47 -12.10
N GLU A 253 -30.78 7.54 -11.44
CA GLU A 253 -31.97 8.30 -11.82
C GLU A 253 -31.64 9.34 -12.91
N LYS A 254 -30.52 10.06 -12.79
CA LYS A 254 -30.02 11.00 -13.82
C LYS A 254 -29.83 10.29 -15.17
N ARG A 255 -29.11 9.14 -15.19
CA ARG A 255 -28.93 8.31 -16.39
C ARG A 255 -30.23 7.73 -16.97
N LYS A 256 -31.32 7.59 -16.20
CA LYS A 256 -32.63 7.19 -16.74
C LYS A 256 -33.32 8.35 -17.48
N ALA A 257 -33.22 9.57 -16.96
CA ALA A 257 -33.72 10.75 -17.64
C ALA A 257 -32.91 11.02 -18.92
N GLU A 258 -31.58 11.02 -18.83
CA GLU A 258 -30.66 11.21 -19.97
C GLU A 258 -30.87 10.19 -21.09
N ASN A 259 -31.06 8.90 -20.75
CA ASN A 259 -31.34 7.87 -21.76
C ASN A 259 -32.76 7.99 -22.34
N GLY A 260 -33.76 8.39 -21.54
CA GLY A 260 -35.11 8.67 -22.03
C GLY A 260 -35.12 9.80 -23.06
N GLU A 261 -34.48 10.92 -22.73
CA GLU A 261 -34.32 12.04 -23.69
C GLU A 261 -33.52 11.64 -24.93
N LYS A 262 -32.48 10.80 -24.80
CA LYS A 262 -31.70 10.31 -25.95
C LYS A 262 -32.49 9.31 -26.83
N GLU A 263 -33.48 8.60 -26.28
CA GLU A 263 -34.41 7.78 -27.06
C GLU A 263 -35.49 8.63 -27.75
N GLU A 264 -36.06 9.65 -27.09
CA GLU A 264 -36.99 10.60 -27.72
C GLU A 264 -36.32 11.41 -28.84
N LYS A 265 -35.12 11.97 -28.60
CA LYS A 265 -34.38 12.74 -29.61
C LYS A 265 -33.97 11.88 -30.82
N LYS A 266 -33.75 10.57 -30.64
CA LYS A 266 -33.54 9.61 -31.75
C LYS A 266 -34.80 9.18 -32.48
N ALA A 267 -35.99 9.41 -31.91
CA ALA A 267 -37.26 9.19 -32.60
C ALA A 267 -37.64 10.38 -33.51
N GLU A 268 -37.19 11.59 -33.18
CA GLU A 268 -37.54 12.82 -33.92
C GLU A 268 -36.51 13.21 -35.01
N ASN A 269 -35.21 13.13 -34.74
CA ASN A 269 -34.17 13.57 -35.70
C ASN A 269 -33.40 12.41 -36.33
N GLY A 270 -33.60 12.21 -37.64
CA GLY A 270 -32.80 11.30 -38.47
C GLY A 270 -31.71 12.04 -39.25
N GLY A 271 -30.54 12.28 -38.62
CA GLY A 271 -29.34 12.72 -39.34
C GLY A 271 -28.35 13.54 -38.54
N GLU A 272 -27.06 13.27 -38.80
CA GLU A 272 -25.85 14.04 -38.49
C GLU A 272 -25.46 14.17 -37.00
N GLU A 273 -24.17 13.93 -36.74
CA GLU A 273 -23.53 13.90 -35.41
C GLU A 273 -22.52 15.06 -35.36
N GLU A 274 -22.64 15.97 -34.39
CA GLU A 274 -21.57 16.89 -34.01
C GLU A 274 -21.03 16.47 -32.63
N GLU A 275 -19.72 16.21 -32.56
CA GLU A 275 -19.03 15.80 -31.33
C GLU A 275 -18.53 17.03 -30.56
N GLU A 276 -19.21 17.43 -29.49
CA GLU A 276 -18.64 18.31 -28.46
C GLU A 276 -18.02 17.47 -27.33
N GLU A 277 -16.69 17.57 -27.17
CA GLU A 277 -15.93 16.89 -26.11
C GLU A 277 -16.12 17.60 -24.75
N GLU A 278 -17.20 17.28 -24.03
CA GLU A 278 -17.25 17.56 -22.58
C GLU A 278 -16.37 16.54 -21.81
N GLU A 279 -15.53 17.03 -20.88
CA GLU A 279 -14.70 16.19 -20.02
C GLU A 279 -15.56 15.44 -18.98
N GLU A 280 -16.18 14.32 -19.37
CA GLU A 280 -16.80 13.39 -18.42
C GLU A 280 -15.74 12.85 -17.44
N GLU A 281 -15.74 13.37 -16.21
CA GLU A 281 -15.18 12.63 -15.06
C GLU A 281 -15.80 11.23 -15.04
N GLU A 282 -15.02 10.17 -15.33
CA GLU A 282 -15.53 8.81 -15.46
C GLU A 282 -16.09 8.30 -14.11
N LYS A 283 -17.38 8.59 -13.86
CA LYS A 283 -18.06 8.22 -12.61
C LYS A 283 -18.28 6.72 -12.60
N ILE A 284 -17.31 6.03 -11.97
CA ILE A 284 -17.24 4.57 -11.79
C ILE A 284 -18.42 4.10 -10.92
N LYS A 285 -19.55 3.91 -11.60
CA LYS A 285 -20.76 3.23 -11.19
C LYS A 285 -20.47 2.06 -10.23
N VAL A 286 -20.92 2.16 -8.99
CA VAL A 286 -20.91 1.03 -8.04
C VAL A 286 -22.18 0.22 -8.21
N ALA A 287 -22.02 -0.94 -8.86
CA ALA A 287 -23.04 -1.99 -8.96
C ALA A 287 -22.89 -3.09 -7.87
N VAL A 288 -22.03 -2.87 -6.88
CA VAL A 288 -21.67 -3.88 -5.88
C VAL A 288 -22.76 -4.04 -4.81
N GLU A 289 -23.28 -5.26 -4.61
CA GLU A 289 -24.14 -5.59 -3.47
C GLU A 289 -23.31 -5.56 -2.17
N LEU A 290 -23.72 -4.76 -1.19
CA LEU A 290 -23.02 -4.60 0.09
C LEU A 290 -23.82 -5.22 1.24
N SER A 291 -23.10 -5.95 2.09
CA SER A 291 -23.60 -6.54 3.34
C SER A 291 -22.63 -6.24 4.48
N VAL A 292 -23.11 -5.93 5.68
CA VAL A 292 -22.28 -5.51 6.82
C VAL A 292 -22.52 -6.41 8.04
N CYS A 293 -21.50 -7.19 8.41
CA CYS A 293 -21.45 -7.93 9.66
C CYS A 293 -20.59 -7.16 10.69
N VAL A 294 -21.24 -6.62 11.72
CA VAL A 294 -20.56 -6.07 12.90
C VAL A 294 -20.37 -7.20 13.90
N VAL A 295 -19.11 -7.53 14.20
CA VAL A 295 -18.75 -8.53 15.21
C VAL A 295 -18.33 -7.80 16.48
N TYR A 296 -19.30 -7.64 17.38
CA TYR A 296 -19.20 -6.79 18.55
C TYR A 296 -18.74 -7.59 19.78
N PHE A 297 -17.64 -7.20 20.40
CA PHE A 297 -17.21 -7.70 21.71
C PHE A 297 -17.94 -6.93 22.79
N ASP A 298 -18.62 -7.62 23.70
CA ASP A 298 -19.52 -6.97 24.64
C ASP A 298 -18.84 -5.86 25.50
N ASP A 299 -19.62 -4.83 25.81
CA ASP A 299 -19.30 -3.75 26.75
C ASP A 299 -20.58 -2.95 27.10
N ALA A 300 -20.44 -1.90 27.92
CA ALA A 300 -21.53 -0.99 28.26
C ALA A 300 -22.14 -0.21 27.06
N SER A 301 -21.51 -0.25 25.87
CA SER A 301 -21.98 0.40 24.64
C SER A 301 -22.75 -0.55 23.71
N THR A 302 -22.81 -1.86 24.00
CA THR A 302 -23.43 -2.90 23.15
C THR A 302 -24.80 -2.52 22.59
N THR A 303 -25.73 -2.06 23.45
CA THR A 303 -27.09 -1.69 23.04
C THR A 303 -27.09 -0.50 22.07
N ALA A 304 -26.25 0.51 22.32
CA ALA A 304 -26.12 1.67 21.45
C ALA A 304 -25.46 1.32 20.11
N ALA A 305 -24.46 0.42 20.11
CA ALA A 305 -23.85 -0.06 18.87
C ALA A 305 -24.83 -0.85 18.00
N ARG A 306 -25.68 -1.69 18.61
CA ARG A 306 -26.75 -2.42 17.93
C ARG A 306 -27.81 -1.46 17.37
N GLN A 307 -28.20 -0.46 18.14
CA GLN A 307 -29.16 0.57 17.74
C GLN A 307 -28.66 1.36 16.52
N LEU A 308 -27.40 1.78 16.50
CA LEU A 308 -26.81 2.50 15.35
C LEU A 308 -26.83 1.68 14.05
N LEU A 309 -26.56 0.37 14.13
CA LEU A 309 -26.62 -0.51 12.96
C LEU A 309 -28.08 -0.70 12.48
N PHE A 310 -29.03 -0.79 13.41
CA PHE A 310 -30.46 -0.87 13.12
C PHE A 310 -30.99 0.43 12.49
N GLU A 311 -30.55 1.61 12.94
CA GLU A 311 -30.90 2.90 12.34
C GLU A 311 -30.39 3.02 10.90
N ALA A 312 -29.16 2.56 10.63
CA ALA A 312 -28.64 2.49 9.26
C ALA A 312 -29.43 1.50 8.38
N GLN A 313 -29.80 0.35 8.94
CA GLN A 313 -30.66 -0.65 8.28
C GLN A 313 -32.06 -0.11 7.95
N GLN A 314 -32.63 0.73 8.82
CA GLN A 314 -33.92 1.41 8.58
C GLN A 314 -33.81 2.51 7.54
N ARG A 315 -32.75 3.33 7.57
CA ARG A 315 -32.51 4.38 6.55
C ARG A 315 -32.22 3.79 5.17
N TRP A 316 -31.58 2.61 5.10
CA TRP A 316 -31.30 1.94 3.83
C TRP A 316 -31.73 0.47 3.82
N PRO A 317 -33.02 0.16 3.55
CA PRO A 317 -33.55 -1.21 3.59
C PRO A 317 -32.90 -2.22 2.63
N LYS A 318 -32.11 -1.77 1.66
CA LYS A 318 -31.36 -2.61 0.69
C LYS A 318 -29.99 -3.07 1.21
N LEU A 319 -29.47 -2.47 2.28
CA LEU A 319 -28.18 -2.81 2.88
C LEU A 319 -28.42 -3.92 3.89
N ASN A 320 -27.94 -5.15 3.65
CA ASN A 320 -28.16 -6.23 4.61
C ASN A 320 -27.19 -6.08 5.80
N THR A 321 -27.70 -6.04 7.03
CA THR A 321 -26.87 -5.91 8.25
C THR A 321 -27.02 -7.11 9.19
N GLU A 322 -25.95 -7.43 9.93
CA GLU A 322 -25.94 -8.48 10.95
C GLU A 322 -25.07 -8.05 12.14
N PHE A 323 -25.55 -8.29 13.37
CA PHE A 323 -24.86 -7.96 14.60
C PHE A 323 -24.54 -9.24 15.37
N ILE A 324 -23.29 -9.72 15.27
CA ILE A 324 -22.81 -10.88 16.02
C ILE A 324 -22.23 -10.40 17.34
N LEU A 325 -22.87 -10.73 18.46
CA LEU A 325 -22.34 -10.45 19.79
C LEU A 325 -21.37 -11.55 20.22
N LEU A 326 -20.18 -11.15 20.69
CA LEU A 326 -19.21 -12.00 21.37
C LEU A 326 -19.20 -11.64 22.85
N GLU A 327 -19.78 -12.52 23.66
CA GLU A 327 -19.90 -12.35 25.10
C GLU A 327 -18.65 -12.81 25.86
N GLY A 328 -18.52 -12.37 27.11
CA GLY A 328 -17.49 -12.82 28.04
C GLY A 328 -17.53 -14.32 28.32
N ALA A 329 -16.37 -14.92 28.62
CA ALA A 329 -16.25 -16.35 28.92
C ALA A 329 -16.60 -16.71 30.38
N GLU A 330 -16.93 -15.72 31.21
CA GLU A 330 -17.35 -15.85 32.60
C GLU A 330 -18.48 -14.85 32.86
N GLU A 331 -19.47 -15.23 33.67
CA GLU A 331 -20.61 -14.38 34.01
C GLU A 331 -20.16 -13.06 34.65
N GLY A 332 -20.71 -11.93 34.17
CA GLY A 332 -20.37 -10.60 34.65
C GLY A 332 -19.02 -10.03 34.21
N LYS A 333 -18.26 -10.72 33.35
CA LYS A 333 -17.03 -10.19 32.73
C LYS A 333 -17.24 -9.85 31.27
N HIS A 334 -16.57 -8.80 30.80
CA HIS A 334 -16.62 -8.40 29.39
C HIS A 334 -15.66 -9.20 28.49
N ALA A 335 -16.04 -9.35 27.22
CA ALA A 335 -15.23 -10.00 26.20
C ALA A 335 -14.01 -9.13 25.83
N PRO A 336 -12.75 -9.62 25.97
CA PRO A 336 -11.59 -8.86 25.53
C PRO A 336 -11.54 -8.80 24.00
N PHE A 337 -11.50 -7.59 23.43
CA PHE A 337 -11.38 -7.38 21.98
C PHE A 337 -10.17 -8.10 21.38
N SER A 338 -10.42 -8.97 20.39
CA SER A 338 -9.38 -9.56 19.54
C SER A 338 -9.79 -9.43 18.08
N ARG A 339 -9.06 -8.61 17.33
CA ARG A 339 -9.30 -8.34 15.91
C ARG A 339 -9.38 -9.62 15.08
N GLY A 340 -8.41 -10.52 15.26
CA GLY A 340 -8.36 -11.81 14.57
C GLY A 340 -9.58 -12.69 14.87
N ARG A 341 -9.93 -12.87 16.15
CA ARG A 341 -11.14 -13.61 16.55
C ARG A 341 -12.40 -13.01 15.93
N GLY A 342 -12.52 -11.68 15.92
CA GLY A 342 -13.68 -10.99 15.33
C GLY A 342 -13.80 -11.22 13.82
N LEU A 343 -12.70 -11.07 13.07
CA LEU A 343 -12.67 -11.33 11.63
C LEU A 343 -13.01 -12.79 11.30
N GLN A 344 -12.46 -13.74 12.06
CA GLN A 344 -12.72 -15.17 11.87
C GLN A 344 -14.18 -15.53 12.14
N VAL A 345 -14.76 -15.03 13.24
CA VAL A 345 -16.17 -15.27 13.57
C VAL A 345 -17.10 -14.65 12.52
N GLY A 346 -16.83 -13.45 12.02
CA GLY A 346 -17.62 -12.86 10.94
C GLY A 346 -17.56 -13.70 9.65
N ALA A 347 -16.36 -14.17 9.26
CA ALA A 347 -16.15 -14.95 8.06
C ALA A 347 -16.84 -16.33 8.09
N GLU A 348 -16.82 -17.00 9.26
CA GLU A 348 -17.44 -18.30 9.48
C GLU A 348 -18.95 -18.21 9.74
N SER A 349 -19.37 -17.37 10.69
CA SER A 349 -20.70 -17.41 11.30
C SER A 349 -21.71 -16.44 10.69
N SER A 350 -21.28 -15.45 9.89
CA SER A 350 -22.21 -14.50 9.28
C SER A 350 -23.13 -15.18 8.25
N LYS A 351 -24.43 -14.96 8.41
CA LYS A 351 -25.48 -15.51 7.53
C LYS A 351 -25.70 -14.68 6.27
N LEU A 352 -25.10 -13.49 6.21
CA LEU A 352 -25.16 -12.60 5.07
C LEU A 352 -24.45 -13.20 3.84
N LYS A 353 -24.95 -12.83 2.66
CA LYS A 353 -24.27 -13.10 1.39
C LYS A 353 -23.00 -12.26 1.29
N GLY A 354 -22.04 -12.77 0.53
CA GLY A 354 -20.70 -12.18 0.40
C GLY A 354 -19.77 -13.15 -0.30
N ASP A 355 -19.66 -13.00 -1.62
CA ASP A 355 -18.69 -13.72 -2.44
C ASP A 355 -17.27 -13.30 -2.05
N VAL A 356 -17.08 -11.99 -1.81
CA VAL A 356 -15.85 -11.38 -1.33
C VAL A 356 -16.05 -10.90 0.11
N LEU A 357 -15.17 -11.32 1.01
CA LEU A 357 -15.03 -10.74 2.33
C LEU A 357 -14.17 -9.49 2.23
N PHE A 358 -14.61 -8.37 2.84
CA PHE A 358 -13.74 -7.24 3.13
C PHE A 358 -13.50 -7.15 4.64
N PHE A 359 -12.28 -7.46 5.07
CA PHE A 359 -11.83 -7.27 6.45
C PHE A 359 -11.48 -5.79 6.65
N CYS A 360 -12.26 -5.10 7.49
CA CYS A 360 -12.17 -3.65 7.66
C CYS A 360 -12.19 -3.25 9.15
N ASP A 361 -11.44 -2.19 9.49
CA ASP A 361 -11.45 -1.59 10.82
C ASP A 361 -12.45 -0.41 10.85
N VAL A 362 -13.19 -0.23 11.95
CA VAL A 362 -14.21 0.84 12.09
C VAL A 362 -13.67 2.27 11.97
N ASP A 363 -12.35 2.44 11.96
CA ASP A 363 -11.65 3.72 11.77
C ASP A 363 -11.02 3.85 10.36
N VAL A 364 -11.41 2.98 9.42
CA VAL A 364 -11.13 3.07 7.99
C VAL A 364 -12.41 3.49 7.23
N LEU A 365 -12.33 4.58 6.48
CA LEU A 365 -13.34 5.02 5.51
C LEU A 365 -12.89 4.67 4.09
N PHE A 366 -13.84 4.63 3.16
CA PHE A 366 -13.59 4.26 1.77
C PHE A 366 -14.44 5.05 0.78
N THR A 367 -14.09 4.94 -0.51
CA THR A 367 -14.81 5.51 -1.64
C THR A 367 -15.56 4.45 -2.46
N SER A 368 -16.41 4.90 -3.39
CA SER A 368 -17.11 4.05 -4.35
C SER A 368 -16.11 3.25 -5.20
N GLN A 369 -15.06 3.89 -5.70
CA GLN A 369 -14.02 3.27 -6.52
C GLN A 369 -13.21 2.21 -5.77
N PHE A 370 -13.02 2.37 -4.45
CA PHE A 370 -12.40 1.30 -3.63
C PHE A 370 -13.29 0.06 -3.58
N LEU A 371 -14.60 0.21 -3.36
CA LEU A 371 -15.51 -0.95 -3.29
C LEU A 371 -15.52 -1.72 -4.60
N THR A 372 -15.52 -1.04 -5.74
CA THR A 372 -15.33 -1.68 -7.06
C THR A 372 -13.97 -2.39 -7.13
N ARG A 373 -12.85 -1.75 -6.76
CA ARG A 373 -11.53 -2.43 -6.73
C ARG A 373 -11.50 -3.64 -5.77
N CYS A 374 -12.25 -3.59 -4.68
CA CYS A 374 -12.33 -4.63 -3.66
C CYS A 374 -13.13 -5.85 -4.14
N SER A 375 -14.21 -5.67 -4.90
CA SER A 375 -15.00 -6.79 -5.47
C SER A 375 -14.36 -7.41 -6.72
N VAL A 376 -13.59 -6.63 -7.51
CA VAL A 376 -13.04 -7.09 -8.81
C VAL A 376 -11.54 -7.41 -8.82
N THR A 377 -10.79 -7.11 -7.75
CA THR A 377 -9.36 -7.50 -7.67
C THR A 377 -9.15 -8.95 -7.20
N PRO A 378 -9.87 -9.47 -6.19
CA PRO A 378 -9.80 -10.88 -5.85
C PRO A 378 -10.27 -11.76 -7.02
N VAL A 379 -9.72 -12.97 -7.09
CA VAL A 379 -10.10 -13.99 -8.08
C VAL A 379 -10.19 -15.33 -7.37
N LYS A 380 -11.36 -15.96 -7.45
CA LYS A 380 -11.67 -17.20 -6.73
C LYS A 380 -10.68 -18.31 -7.10
N GLY A 381 -10.02 -18.87 -6.09
CA GLY A 381 -9.00 -19.91 -6.21
C GLY A 381 -7.62 -19.44 -6.68
N TYR A 382 -7.45 -18.17 -7.08
CA TYR A 382 -6.23 -17.67 -7.75
C TYR A 382 -5.63 -16.39 -7.14
N GLN A 383 -6.41 -15.47 -6.57
CA GLN A 383 -5.91 -14.13 -6.22
C GLN A 383 -6.62 -13.50 -5.02
N VAL A 384 -5.82 -12.87 -4.14
CA VAL A 384 -6.28 -12.07 -3.00
C VAL A 384 -5.81 -10.62 -3.14
N TYR A 385 -6.57 -9.66 -2.58
CA TYR A 385 -6.19 -8.24 -2.55
C TYR A 385 -5.89 -7.77 -1.13
N LEU A 386 -4.68 -7.27 -0.89
CA LEU A 386 -4.24 -6.64 0.37
C LEU A 386 -3.96 -5.15 0.11
N PRO A 387 -5.00 -4.29 -0.01
CA PRO A 387 -4.84 -2.87 -0.28
C PRO A 387 -3.95 -2.18 0.76
N ILE A 388 -3.13 -1.24 0.28
CA ILE A 388 -2.37 -0.33 1.14
C ILE A 388 -3.17 0.96 1.26
N LEU A 389 -3.75 1.19 2.44
CA LEU A 389 -4.50 2.39 2.74
C LEU A 389 -3.62 3.63 2.96
N PHE A 390 -4.23 4.80 2.79
CA PHE A 390 -3.67 6.10 3.18
C PHE A 390 -4.02 6.40 4.64
N SER A 391 -3.06 6.71 5.49
CA SER A 391 -3.27 7.06 6.91
C SER A 391 -3.19 8.56 7.10
N LEU A 392 -4.26 9.17 7.58
CA LEU A 392 -4.31 10.61 7.82
C LEU A 392 -3.45 11.02 9.02
N TYR A 393 -2.81 12.18 8.91
CA TYR A 393 -2.11 12.84 10.01
C TYR A 393 -3.10 13.47 11.00
N ASN A 394 -2.60 13.94 12.14
CA ASN A 394 -3.37 14.63 13.16
C ASN A 394 -3.98 15.93 12.59
N PRO A 395 -5.29 16.02 12.35
CA PRO A 395 -5.90 17.18 11.70
C PRO A 395 -5.77 18.44 12.56
N SER A 396 -5.78 18.28 13.89
CA SER A 396 -5.54 19.35 14.87
C SER A 396 -4.09 19.84 14.91
N PHE A 397 -3.16 19.17 14.22
CA PHE A 397 -1.80 19.63 14.00
C PHE A 397 -1.61 20.18 12.58
N VAL A 398 -1.97 19.42 11.55
CA VAL A 398 -1.62 19.78 10.15
C VAL A 398 -2.40 20.97 9.63
N TYR A 399 -3.74 21.04 9.76
CA TYR A 399 -4.49 22.18 9.21
C TYR A 399 -4.12 23.52 9.87
N PRO A 400 -4.01 23.63 11.21
CA PRO A 400 -3.60 24.89 11.85
C PRO A 400 -2.15 25.30 11.58
N LEU A 401 -1.26 24.37 11.22
CA LEU A 401 0.11 24.70 10.80
C LEU A 401 0.09 25.56 9.55
N TYR A 402 -0.70 25.16 8.55
CA TYR A 402 -0.91 25.84 7.26
C TYR A 402 -2.04 26.90 7.28
N LYS A 403 -2.49 27.33 8.48
CA LYS A 403 -3.58 28.30 8.71
C LYS A 403 -4.97 27.89 8.19
N HIS A 404 -5.15 26.66 7.72
CA HIS A 404 -6.43 26.15 7.25
C HIS A 404 -7.36 25.79 8.42
N LYS A 405 -8.68 25.84 8.18
CA LYS A 405 -9.68 25.21 9.05
C LYS A 405 -9.58 23.69 8.92
N ILE A 406 -9.92 22.96 9.98
CA ILE A 406 -10.12 21.51 9.91
C ILE A 406 -11.47 21.27 9.19
N PRO A 407 -11.51 20.58 8.04
CA PRO A 407 -12.74 20.32 7.30
C PRO A 407 -13.42 19.03 7.83
N SER A 408 -14.57 18.62 7.28
CA SER A 408 -15.26 17.42 7.77
C SER A 408 -14.43 16.15 7.55
N PRO A 409 -14.71 15.03 8.25
CA PRO A 409 -13.97 13.78 8.03
C PRO A 409 -14.12 13.20 6.63
N GLN A 410 -15.17 13.58 5.89
CA GLN A 410 -15.40 13.23 4.49
C GLN A 410 -14.52 14.08 3.56
N ASP A 411 -14.40 15.38 3.84
CA ASP A 411 -13.53 16.31 3.09
C ASP A 411 -12.02 16.04 3.31
N GLN A 412 -11.68 15.16 4.26
CA GLN A 412 -10.33 14.68 4.54
C GLN A 412 -9.93 13.46 3.68
N LEU A 413 -10.84 12.93 2.84
CA LEU A 413 -10.63 11.69 2.08
C LEU A 413 -9.93 11.92 0.73
N TYR A 414 -8.78 12.60 0.77
CA TYR A 414 -7.90 12.79 -0.40
C TYR A 414 -6.44 12.47 -0.09
N VAL A 415 -5.69 12.04 -1.12
CA VAL A 415 -4.28 11.67 -1.00
C VAL A 415 -3.39 12.89 -1.20
N HIS A 416 -2.68 13.33 -0.16
CA HIS A 416 -1.69 14.41 -0.25
C HIS A 416 -0.58 14.28 0.81
N ASP A 417 0.69 14.47 0.44
CA ASP A 417 1.86 14.19 1.30
C ASP A 417 1.94 15.07 2.57
N ASN A 418 1.25 16.20 2.61
CA ASN A 418 1.09 17.03 3.83
C ASN A 418 -0.12 16.63 4.69
N HIS A 419 -1.03 15.79 4.19
CA HIS A 419 -2.26 15.37 4.87
C HIS A 419 -2.22 13.93 5.41
N GLY A 420 -1.42 13.03 4.82
CA GLY A 420 -1.25 11.67 5.34
C GLY A 420 -0.04 10.91 4.78
N TYR A 421 -0.03 9.60 4.99
CA TYR A 421 1.02 8.68 4.50
C TYR A 421 0.48 7.28 4.19
N TRP A 422 1.03 6.62 3.18
CA TRP A 422 0.67 5.24 2.84
C TRP A 422 1.17 4.23 3.89
N ARG A 423 0.30 3.34 4.37
CA ARG A 423 0.65 2.35 5.40
C ARG A 423 1.30 1.10 4.82
N LEU A 424 2.45 1.29 4.16
CA LEU A 424 3.22 0.25 3.45
C LEU A 424 3.43 -1.05 4.25
N TRP A 425 3.55 -0.96 5.58
CA TRP A 425 3.83 -2.10 6.49
C TRP A 425 2.58 -2.82 7.04
N GLY A 426 1.37 -2.29 6.85
CA GLY A 426 0.14 -2.84 7.42
C GLY A 426 -0.61 -3.73 6.43
N HIS A 427 -1.04 -4.92 6.87
CA HIS A 427 -1.67 -5.93 6.03
C HIS A 427 -3.11 -6.26 6.46
N GLY A 428 -3.64 -5.55 7.47
CA GLY A 428 -4.91 -5.90 8.12
C GLY A 428 -6.17 -5.74 7.28
N MET A 429 -6.13 -4.91 6.22
CA MET A 429 -7.24 -4.71 5.30
C MET A 429 -7.06 -5.63 4.09
N VAL A 430 -8.08 -6.44 3.82
CA VAL A 430 -8.03 -7.56 2.87
C VAL A 430 -9.37 -7.68 2.16
N CYS A 431 -9.36 -7.78 0.83
CA CYS A 431 -10.48 -8.28 0.04
C CYS A 431 -10.12 -9.68 -0.46
N VAL A 432 -10.93 -10.69 -0.11
CA VAL A 432 -10.65 -12.12 -0.39
C VAL A 432 -11.95 -12.86 -0.69
N TYR A 433 -11.96 -13.80 -1.65
CA TYR A 433 -13.14 -14.65 -1.84
C TYR A 433 -13.42 -15.48 -0.58
N ARG A 434 -14.68 -15.54 -0.14
CA ARG A 434 -15.09 -16.25 1.10
C ARG A 434 -14.71 -17.73 1.06
N SER A 435 -14.82 -18.37 -0.10
CA SER A 435 -14.35 -19.75 -0.33
C SER A 435 -12.84 -19.94 -0.10
N ASP A 436 -12.06 -18.93 -0.46
CA ASP A 436 -10.60 -19.04 -0.47
C ASP A 436 -10.05 -18.81 0.94
N PHE A 437 -10.68 -17.89 1.68
CA PHE A 437 -10.45 -17.68 3.09
C PHE A 437 -10.84 -18.89 3.94
N LEU A 438 -12.03 -19.47 3.73
CA LEU A 438 -12.49 -20.66 4.47
C LEU A 438 -11.70 -21.93 4.10
N ALA A 439 -10.93 -21.91 3.00
CA ALA A 439 -9.95 -22.92 2.63
C ALA A 439 -8.51 -22.61 3.12
N LEU A 440 -8.36 -21.68 4.07
CA LEU A 440 -7.13 -21.43 4.83
C LEU A 440 -7.39 -21.69 6.33
N PRO A 441 -6.36 -21.90 7.17
CA PRO A 441 -6.51 -22.00 8.62
C PRO A 441 -7.18 -20.80 9.29
N GLY A 442 -7.13 -19.61 8.67
CA GLY A 442 -7.79 -18.40 9.14
C GLY A 442 -7.02 -17.68 10.25
N PHE A 443 -7.69 -16.79 10.98
CA PHE A 443 -7.10 -16.13 12.15
C PHE A 443 -7.23 -16.99 13.40
N ASP A 444 -6.17 -16.97 14.22
CA ASP A 444 -6.16 -17.54 15.56
C ASP A 444 -7.23 -16.86 16.44
N LYS A 445 -8.18 -17.66 16.95
CA LYS A 445 -9.30 -17.23 17.81
C LYS A 445 -8.88 -17.04 19.26
N ASP A 446 -7.81 -17.71 19.70
CA ASP A 446 -7.28 -17.69 21.07
C ASP A 446 -6.21 -16.61 21.28
N LYS A 447 -5.72 -16.01 20.18
CA LYS A 447 -4.84 -14.83 20.20
C LYS A 447 -5.50 -13.66 20.92
N LYS A 448 -4.97 -13.31 22.10
CA LYS A 448 -5.42 -12.21 22.97
C LYS A 448 -4.47 -11.01 23.00
N ASP A 449 -3.32 -11.08 22.32
CA ASP A 449 -2.33 -9.99 22.24
C ASP A 449 -2.41 -9.21 20.92
N TRP A 450 -2.06 -7.92 20.98
CA TRP A 450 -2.21 -7.00 19.85
C TRP A 450 -1.22 -7.28 18.70
N GLY A 451 -1.77 -7.46 17.50
CA GLY A 451 -1.06 -7.37 16.22
C GLY A 451 -0.38 -8.66 15.74
N GLY A 452 -0.12 -8.71 14.44
CA GLY A 452 0.54 -9.83 13.76
C GLY A 452 -0.42 -10.91 13.25
N GLU A 453 -1.73 -10.77 13.47
CA GLU A 453 -2.75 -11.61 12.84
C GLU A 453 -2.85 -11.36 11.33
N ASP A 454 -2.57 -10.12 10.90
CA ASP A 454 -2.51 -9.70 9.50
C ASP A 454 -1.32 -10.33 8.76
N LEU A 455 -0.14 -10.30 9.37
CA LEU A 455 1.04 -11.01 8.92
C LEU A 455 0.84 -12.53 8.99
N GLY A 456 0.09 -13.02 9.98
CA GLY A 456 -0.30 -14.43 10.11
C GLY A 456 -1.13 -14.91 8.92
N PHE A 457 -2.17 -14.16 8.54
CA PHE A 457 -2.99 -14.44 7.36
C PHE A 457 -2.16 -14.37 6.07
N LEU A 458 -1.39 -13.30 5.86
CA LEU A 458 -0.52 -13.18 4.67
C LEU A 458 0.41 -14.39 4.53
N ARG A 459 1.04 -14.85 5.62
CA ARG A 459 1.88 -16.05 5.60
C ARG A 459 1.11 -17.29 5.13
N GLN A 460 -0.14 -17.49 5.54
CA GLN A 460 -0.93 -18.65 5.11
C GLN A 460 -1.21 -18.61 3.61
N VAL A 461 -1.54 -17.43 3.06
CA VAL A 461 -1.70 -17.25 1.60
C VAL A 461 -0.40 -17.61 0.87
N VAL A 462 0.74 -17.07 1.33
CA VAL A 462 2.07 -17.34 0.77
C VAL A 462 2.39 -18.85 0.80
N HIS A 463 2.17 -19.52 1.93
CA HIS A 463 2.50 -20.95 2.10
C HIS A 463 1.56 -21.88 1.33
N ARG A 464 0.32 -21.44 1.02
CA ARG A 464 -0.60 -22.19 0.14
C ARG A 464 -0.13 -22.21 -1.31
N GLY A 465 0.59 -21.18 -1.77
CA GLY A 465 1.19 -21.09 -3.11
C GLY A 465 0.20 -20.93 -4.28
N SER A 466 -1.04 -21.41 -4.15
CA SER A 466 -2.08 -21.31 -5.19
C SER A 466 -2.73 -19.93 -5.32
N LEU A 467 -2.36 -18.95 -4.47
CA LEU A 467 -2.99 -17.64 -4.40
C LEU A 467 -1.96 -16.53 -4.61
N LYS A 468 -2.09 -15.80 -5.72
CA LYS A 468 -1.35 -14.57 -6.02
C LYS A 468 -1.77 -13.47 -5.05
N VAL A 469 -0.81 -12.85 -4.38
CA VAL A 469 -1.04 -11.70 -3.49
C VAL A 469 -0.95 -10.43 -4.33
N ILE A 470 -2.09 -9.85 -4.71
CA ILE A 470 -2.11 -8.46 -5.18
C ILE A 470 -2.12 -7.55 -3.96
N ARG A 471 -1.25 -6.56 -3.99
CA ARG A 471 -1.12 -5.52 -2.99
C ARG A 471 -0.62 -4.30 -3.72
N SER A 472 -1.34 -3.21 -3.58
CA SER A 472 -1.07 -1.92 -4.24
C SER A 472 -1.57 -0.80 -3.35
N LEU A 473 -1.13 0.41 -3.65
CA LEU A 473 -1.72 1.63 -3.08
C LEU A 473 -3.17 1.73 -3.56
N ASP A 474 -4.08 2.14 -2.68
CA ASP A 474 -5.49 2.34 -3.04
C ASP A 474 -5.97 3.74 -2.63
N PRO A 475 -6.12 4.69 -3.59
CA PRO A 475 -6.49 6.07 -3.28
C PRO A 475 -7.94 6.23 -2.81
N GLY A 476 -8.72 5.13 -2.76
CA GLY A 476 -10.07 5.12 -2.22
C GLY A 476 -10.18 4.57 -0.80
N LEU A 477 -9.08 4.37 -0.06
CA LEU A 477 -9.09 3.72 1.25
C LEU A 477 -8.26 4.48 2.31
N PHE A 478 -8.93 4.97 3.36
CA PHE A 478 -8.38 5.95 4.30
C PHE A 478 -8.49 5.51 5.76
N HIS A 479 -7.37 5.39 6.48
CA HIS A 479 -7.36 5.25 7.94
C HIS A 479 -7.41 6.64 8.59
N LEU A 480 -8.50 6.91 9.30
CA LEU A 480 -8.71 8.18 9.99
C LEU A 480 -7.76 8.35 11.16
N TYR A 481 -7.30 9.57 11.38
CA TYR A 481 -6.50 9.88 12.56
C TYR A 481 -7.25 9.58 13.86
N HIS A 482 -6.53 8.94 14.78
CA HIS A 482 -6.88 8.85 16.19
C HIS A 482 -5.63 8.84 17.06
N ASN A 483 -5.78 9.43 18.25
CA ASN A 483 -4.77 9.43 19.30
C ASN A 483 -4.65 8.02 19.88
N LYS A 484 -3.41 7.56 20.04
CA LYS A 484 -3.08 6.19 20.45
C LYS A 484 -2.50 6.25 21.86
N ASN A 485 -3.22 5.66 22.82
CA ASN A 485 -2.65 5.38 24.13
C ASN A 485 -1.59 4.26 23.96
N CYS A 486 -0.39 4.50 24.48
CA CYS A 486 0.76 3.61 24.36
C CYS A 486 1.36 3.23 25.73
N ASP A 487 0.59 3.38 26.81
CA ASP A 487 1.03 2.98 28.14
C ASP A 487 0.86 1.47 28.37
N GLY A 488 1.69 0.90 29.26
CA GLY A 488 1.52 -0.44 29.81
C GLY A 488 1.44 -1.63 28.83
N GLY A 489 2.45 -1.88 27.99
CA GLY A 489 2.44 -3.11 27.16
C GLY A 489 3.74 -3.48 26.45
N LYS A 490 3.88 -4.77 26.10
CA LYS A 490 5.03 -5.32 25.35
C LYS A 490 5.28 -4.58 24.02
N ASN A 491 4.22 -4.09 23.38
CA ASN A 491 4.25 -3.42 22.07
C ASN A 491 4.34 -1.88 22.16
N ARG A 492 4.64 -1.31 23.34
CA ARG A 492 4.72 0.15 23.59
C ARG A 492 5.59 0.90 22.58
N PHE A 493 6.76 0.39 22.23
CA PHE A 493 7.64 1.03 21.24
C PHE A 493 6.99 1.12 19.86
N SER A 494 6.34 0.04 19.40
CA SER A 494 5.61 0.01 18.13
C SER A 494 4.43 1.00 18.12
N CYS A 495 3.68 1.07 19.23
CA CYS A 495 2.62 2.07 19.40
C CYS A 495 3.14 3.51 19.31
N ILE A 496 4.21 3.83 20.05
CA ILE A 496 4.83 5.17 20.04
C ILE A 496 5.33 5.52 18.63
N LYS A 497 5.95 4.56 17.91
CA LYS A 497 6.41 4.76 16.53
C LYS A 497 5.24 5.10 15.60
N VAL A 498 4.16 4.30 15.63
CA VAL A 498 2.98 4.56 14.79
C VAL A 498 2.29 5.87 15.17
N ARG A 499 2.23 6.22 16.46
CA ARG A 499 1.69 7.50 16.92
C ARG A 499 2.50 8.68 16.38
N ALA A 500 3.82 8.70 16.60
CA ALA A 500 4.69 9.78 16.13
C ALA A 500 4.61 9.97 14.60
N MET A 501 4.51 8.86 13.85
CA MET A 501 4.29 8.90 12.40
C MET A 501 2.88 9.33 11.98
N SER A 502 1.90 9.33 12.90
CA SER A 502 0.54 9.83 12.67
C SER A 502 0.37 11.31 13.03
N GLU A 503 1.36 11.99 13.61
CA GLU A 503 1.19 13.41 14.01
C GLU A 503 1.25 14.34 12.78
N ALA A 504 2.33 14.28 11.97
CA ALA A 504 2.46 15.05 10.72
C ALA A 504 3.60 14.54 9.82
N SER A 505 3.71 15.06 8.58
CA SER A 505 4.84 14.81 7.67
C SER A 505 6.16 15.35 8.24
N GLN A 506 7.30 14.84 7.75
CA GLN A 506 8.62 15.34 8.16
C GLN A 506 8.80 16.84 7.88
N MET A 507 8.26 17.31 6.74
CA MET A 507 8.27 18.74 6.37
C MET A 507 7.42 19.54 7.36
N SER A 508 6.19 19.12 7.63
CA SER A 508 5.29 19.77 8.59
C SER A 508 5.89 19.85 10.01
N LEU A 509 6.56 18.79 10.48
CA LEU A 509 7.27 18.80 11.77
C LEU A 509 8.48 19.76 11.76
N GLY A 510 9.22 19.84 10.64
CA GLY A 510 10.31 20.80 10.45
C GLY A 510 9.82 22.25 10.45
N LEU A 511 8.80 22.57 9.66
CA LEU A 511 8.18 23.89 9.62
C LEU A 511 7.64 24.32 10.99
N TRP A 512 7.00 23.41 11.73
CA TRP A 512 6.55 23.65 13.11
C TRP A 512 7.70 23.94 14.08
N TYR A 513 8.85 23.29 13.90
CA TYR A 513 10.06 23.52 14.71
C TYR A 513 10.69 24.89 14.38
N PHE A 514 10.99 25.17 13.11
CA PHE A 514 11.62 26.43 12.69
C PHE A 514 10.74 27.67 12.94
N ARG A 515 9.41 27.54 12.82
CA ARG A 515 8.45 28.58 13.23
C ARG A 515 8.56 28.95 14.73
N ARG A 516 9.12 28.08 15.57
CA ARG A 516 9.35 28.32 17.01
C ARG A 516 10.78 28.74 17.36
N THR A 517 11.79 28.30 16.60
CA THR A 517 13.21 28.61 16.89
C THR A 517 13.75 29.81 16.14
N GLU A 518 13.25 30.09 14.93
CA GLU A 518 13.80 31.08 14.01
C GLU A 518 12.79 32.20 13.67
N ASN A 519 11.64 32.22 14.35
CA ASN A 519 10.61 33.25 14.22
C ASN A 519 10.05 33.42 12.79
N VAL A 520 10.12 32.35 11.97
CA VAL A 520 9.76 32.36 10.55
C VAL A 520 8.23 32.37 10.35
N TYR A 521 7.62 33.55 10.51
CA TYR A 521 6.18 33.76 10.29
C TYR A 521 5.75 33.74 8.81
N ALA A 522 6.69 33.86 7.87
CA ALA A 522 6.39 34.13 6.46
C ALA A 522 6.20 32.89 5.57
N MET A 523 6.87 31.76 5.84
CA MET A 523 7.00 30.65 4.87
C MET A 523 5.86 29.63 4.85
N VAL A 524 4.76 29.85 5.59
CA VAL A 524 3.62 28.91 5.65
C VAL A 524 2.33 29.63 5.28
N GLY A 525 2.26 30.06 4.01
CA GLY A 525 1.14 30.82 3.45
C GLY A 525 1.27 31.23 1.98
N TYR A 526 2.18 30.63 1.22
CA TYR A 526 2.34 30.81 -0.22
C TYR A 526 1.90 29.53 -0.94
N ASP A 527 0.59 29.34 -1.04
CA ASP A 527 -0.11 28.37 -1.93
C ASP A 527 -1.53 28.89 -2.27
N ASN A 528 -1.75 30.21 -2.15
CA ASN A 528 -3.01 30.89 -2.47
C ASN A 528 -2.77 31.91 -3.59
N GLU A 529 -2.46 31.44 -4.80
CA GLU A 529 -2.71 32.25 -6.00
C GLU A 529 -4.20 32.20 -6.32
N GLU A 530 -4.97 33.10 -5.71
CA GLU A 530 -5.92 34.00 -6.39
C GLU A 530 -6.73 34.83 -5.36
N GLY A 531 -7.07 36.07 -5.77
CA GLY A 531 -8.29 36.72 -5.27
C GLY A 531 -8.30 37.35 -3.88
N ASP A 532 -7.32 38.19 -3.50
CA ASP A 532 -7.66 39.33 -2.63
C ASP A 532 -7.02 40.65 -3.09
N LYS A 533 -7.84 41.69 -3.19
CA LYS A 533 -7.51 43.07 -3.59
C LYS A 533 -8.44 44.05 -2.85
N ARG A 534 -8.16 44.33 -1.58
CA ARG A 534 -8.39 45.65 -0.96
C ARG A 534 -7.66 45.82 0.38
#